data_AF-A0A844DR22-F1
#
_entry.id   AF-A0A844DR22-F1
#
_cell.length_a   1.000
_cell.length_b   1.000
_cell.length_c   1.000
_cell.angle_alpha   90.00
_cell.angle_beta   90.00
_cell.angle_gamma   90.00
#
_symmetry.space_group_name_H-M   'P 1'
#
loop_
_entity.id
_entity.type
_entity.pdbx_description
1 polymer ?
#
loop_
_entity_poly.entity_id
_entity_poly.type
_entity_poly.pdbx_seq_one_letter_code
_entity_poly.pdbx_strand_id
1 'polypeptide(L)'
;MVCSEPEDEPIYAPLEIGILDLMEWKLYPHSPDQITFTCIKAKYDPQAKCQIFEEYLQRVTGGDSLLSERVWMAIGYLLIYPARGKFFIFMKGIGNSGKSVLGSFIRRLYPKESISSIRLKQMKNEFGMSSLANAVINFDMDMPSSKIDEEAASRL
;
A
#
# COMPACT_ATOMS: atom_id res chain seq x y z
N MET A 1 23.11 -2.21 17.56
CA MET A 1 22.00 -1.56 18.26
C MET A 1 20.74 -2.06 17.55
N VAL A 2 20.03 -3.02 18.13
CA VAL A 2 18.78 -3.51 17.54
C VAL A 2 17.72 -2.50 17.95
N CYS A 3 17.30 -1.64 17.02
CA CYS A 3 16.11 -0.84 17.22
C CYS A 3 14.93 -1.80 17.21
N SER A 4 14.54 -2.32 18.38
CA SER A 4 13.23 -2.93 18.54
C SER A 4 12.20 -1.81 18.49
N GLU A 5 11.39 -1.77 17.44
CA GLU A 5 10.23 -0.88 17.42
C GLU A 5 9.30 -1.26 18.58
N PRO A 6 8.83 -0.30 19.39
CA PRO A 6 7.93 -0.59 20.50
C PRO A 6 6.63 -1.19 19.95
N GLU A 7 6.27 -2.38 20.41
CA GLU A 7 5.12 -3.14 19.88
C GLU A 7 3.78 -2.38 20.02
N ASP A 8 3.69 -1.47 21.01
CA ASP A 8 2.47 -0.76 21.43
C ASP A 8 2.27 0.64 20.84
N GLU A 9 3.07 1.07 19.84
CA GLU A 9 2.89 2.41 19.27
C GLU A 9 1.56 2.49 18.48
N PRO A 10 0.69 3.48 18.71
CA PRO A 10 -0.62 3.53 18.06
C PRO A 10 -0.48 3.57 16.54
N ILE A 11 -1.27 2.73 15.86
CA ILE A 11 -1.36 2.70 14.40
C ILE A 11 -2.60 3.46 13.94
N TYR A 12 -2.43 4.23 12.87
CA TYR A 12 -3.49 5.08 12.35
C TYR A 12 -3.51 5.10 10.82
N ALA A 13 -4.65 5.50 10.25
CA ALA A 13 -4.79 5.76 8.84
C ALA A 13 -5.04 7.26 8.62
N PRO A 14 -4.10 8.00 8.00
CA PRO A 14 -4.33 9.39 7.66
C PRO A 14 -5.34 9.51 6.52
N LEU A 15 -6.48 10.15 6.73
CA LEU A 15 -7.57 10.33 5.77
C LEU A 15 -7.72 11.82 5.36
N GLU A 16 -8.58 12.12 4.40
CA GLU A 16 -8.76 13.49 3.89
C GLU A 16 -9.17 14.47 5.00
N ILE A 17 -10.06 14.05 5.89
CA ILE A 17 -10.69 14.92 6.90
C ILE A 17 -10.19 14.69 8.33
N GLY A 18 -9.22 13.80 8.52
CA GLY A 18 -8.69 13.49 9.84
C GLY A 18 -7.79 12.26 9.87
N ILE A 19 -7.42 11.85 11.07
CA ILE A 19 -6.63 10.66 11.35
C ILE A 19 -7.55 9.61 11.97
N LEU A 20 -7.68 8.45 11.34
CA LEU A 20 -8.41 7.32 11.91
C LEU A 20 -7.48 6.52 12.83
N ASP A 21 -7.78 6.48 14.12
CA ASP A 21 -7.15 5.55 15.04
C ASP A 21 -7.65 4.13 14.74
N LEU A 22 -6.73 3.22 14.41
CA LEU A 22 -7.07 1.84 14.01
C LEU A 22 -7.24 0.89 15.20
N MET A 23 -6.90 1.32 16.41
CA MET A 23 -7.11 0.58 17.65
C MET A 23 -8.50 0.87 18.21
N GLU A 24 -8.90 2.14 18.22
CA GLU A 24 -10.20 2.60 18.73
C GLU A 24 -11.29 2.69 17.65
N TRP A 25 -10.92 2.63 16.37
CA TRP A 25 -11.82 2.84 15.22
C TRP A 25 -12.52 4.20 15.24
N LYS A 26 -11.79 5.23 15.68
CA LYS A 26 -12.30 6.58 15.87
C LYS A 26 -11.54 7.60 15.01
N LEU A 27 -12.30 8.46 14.34
CA LEU A 27 -11.76 9.53 13.50
C LEU A 27 -11.54 10.79 14.33
N TYR A 28 -10.31 11.27 14.35
CA TYR A 28 -9.89 12.52 14.98
C TYR A 28 -9.62 13.58 13.91
N PRO A 29 -9.94 14.86 14.15
CA PRO A 29 -9.56 15.93 13.24
C PRO A 29 -8.03 16.04 13.15
N HIS A 30 -7.52 16.54 12.04
CA HIS A 30 -6.08 16.81 11.89
C HIS A 30 -5.59 17.77 13.00
N SER A 31 -4.44 17.45 13.58
CA SER A 31 -3.74 18.28 14.56
C SER A 31 -2.30 18.53 14.09
N PRO A 32 -1.74 19.73 14.29
CA PRO A 32 -0.31 19.99 14.06
C PRO A 32 0.63 19.06 14.86
N ASP A 33 0.14 18.47 15.96
CA ASP A 33 0.91 17.53 16.78
C ASP A 33 1.08 16.15 16.14
N GLN A 34 0.29 15.84 15.10
CA GLN A 34 0.39 14.60 14.33
C GLN A 34 0.90 14.90 12.92
N ILE A 35 2.18 14.62 12.69
CA ILE A 35 2.81 14.85 11.39
C ILE A 35 2.63 13.61 10.52
N THR A 36 1.94 13.79 9.39
CA THR A 36 1.81 12.78 8.32
C THR A 36 2.36 13.34 7.02
N PHE A 37 3.05 12.51 6.24
CA PHE A 37 3.64 12.91 4.95
C PHE A 37 2.75 12.58 3.74
N THR A 38 1.63 11.87 3.97
CA THR A 38 0.62 11.58 2.97
C THR A 38 -0.74 11.37 3.65
N CYS A 39 -1.81 11.45 2.86
CA CYS A 39 -3.17 11.10 3.29
C CYS A 39 -3.84 10.20 2.26
N ILE A 40 -4.67 9.29 2.75
CA ILE A 40 -5.54 8.44 1.94
C ILE A 40 -6.76 9.28 1.52
N LYS A 41 -7.05 9.29 0.22
CA LYS A 41 -8.20 9.94 -0.42
C LYS A 41 -9.49 9.17 -0.20
N ALA A 42 -9.88 9.05 1.07
CA ALA A 42 -11.09 8.38 1.50
C ALA A 42 -11.70 9.07 2.72
N LYS A 43 -13.01 8.85 2.90
CA LYS A 43 -13.74 9.23 4.10
C LYS A 43 -14.08 7.97 4.89
N TYR A 44 -13.86 7.99 6.19
CA TYR A 44 -14.23 6.89 7.06
C TYR A 44 -15.75 6.83 7.23
N ASP A 45 -16.32 5.66 6.98
CA ASP A 45 -17.72 5.35 7.25
C ASP A 45 -17.79 3.89 7.78
N PRO A 46 -18.12 3.69 9.06
CA PRO A 46 -18.18 2.35 9.66
C PRO A 46 -19.33 1.49 9.10
N GLN A 47 -20.27 2.08 8.36
CA GLN A 47 -21.38 1.36 7.71
C GLN A 47 -21.16 1.16 6.21
N ALA A 48 -20.02 1.62 5.67
CA ALA A 48 -19.70 1.50 4.26
C ALA A 48 -19.76 0.04 3.79
N LYS A 49 -20.30 -0.15 2.59
CA LYS A 49 -20.34 -1.43 1.88
C LYS A 49 -19.53 -1.31 0.60
N CYS A 50 -18.83 -2.38 0.24
CA CYS A 50 -17.96 -2.40 -0.93
C CYS A 50 -18.28 -3.53 -1.91
N GLN A 51 -19.58 -3.75 -2.19
CA GLN A 51 -20.06 -4.86 -3.02
C GLN A 51 -19.30 -5.01 -4.35
N ILE A 52 -19.07 -3.92 -5.09
CA ILE A 52 -18.33 -3.97 -6.37
C ILE A 52 -16.89 -4.47 -6.16
N PHE A 53 -16.24 -4.08 -5.07
CA PHE A 53 -14.90 -4.52 -4.74
C PHE A 53 -14.87 -5.97 -4.24
N GLU A 54 -15.88 -6.39 -3.47
CA GLU A 54 -16.06 -7.78 -3.04
C GLU A 54 -16.27 -8.72 -4.24
N GLU A 55 -17.13 -8.36 -5.18
CA GLU A 55 -17.33 -9.10 -6.44
C GLU A 55 -16.05 -9.15 -7.28
N TYR A 56 -15.32 -8.03 -7.33
CA TYR A 56 -13.99 -7.98 -7.95
C TYR A 56 -13.04 -8.99 -7.29
N LEU A 57 -12.95 -9.01 -5.96
CA LEU A 57 -12.10 -9.92 -5.21
C LEU A 57 -12.49 -11.37 -5.49
N GLN A 58 -13.76 -11.72 -5.32
CA GLN A 58 -14.26 -13.06 -5.58
C GLN A 58 -13.89 -13.56 -6.98
N ARG A 59 -13.99 -12.69 -7.99
CA ARG A 59 -13.61 -13.01 -9.37
C ARG A 59 -12.11 -13.24 -9.53
N VAL A 60 -11.26 -12.35 -9.00
CA VAL A 60 -9.80 -12.46 -9.19
C VAL A 60 -9.16 -13.53 -8.34
N THR A 61 -9.79 -13.92 -7.24
CA THR A 61 -9.35 -15.02 -6.38
C THR A 61 -10.00 -16.35 -6.73
N GLY A 62 -10.99 -16.37 -7.63
CA GLY A 62 -11.74 -17.58 -7.96
C GLY A 62 -12.53 -18.13 -6.76
N GLY A 63 -12.88 -17.27 -5.79
CA GLY A 63 -13.52 -17.65 -4.54
C GLY A 63 -12.57 -18.24 -3.49
N ASP A 64 -11.25 -18.23 -3.71
CA ASP A 64 -10.28 -18.62 -2.69
C ASP A 64 -10.29 -17.60 -1.54
N SER A 65 -10.78 -18.03 -0.37
CA SER A 65 -10.91 -17.18 0.82
C SER A 65 -9.55 -16.74 1.38
N LEU A 66 -8.56 -17.62 1.36
CA LEU A 66 -7.21 -17.31 1.84
C LEU A 66 -6.52 -16.29 0.93
N LEU A 67 -6.68 -16.43 -0.38
CA LEU A 67 -6.15 -15.44 -1.32
C LEU A 67 -6.87 -14.09 -1.17
N SER A 68 -8.18 -14.11 -0.94
CA SER A 68 -8.99 -12.90 -0.72
C SER A 68 -8.55 -12.18 0.56
N GLU A 69 -8.34 -12.92 1.64
CA GLU A 69 -7.80 -12.42 2.91
C GLU A 69 -6.42 -11.78 2.71
N ARG A 70 -5.52 -12.42 1.96
CA ARG A 70 -4.18 -11.86 1.68
C ARG A 70 -4.24 -10.55 0.90
N VAL A 71 -5.19 -10.38 -0.03
CA VAL A 71 -5.40 -9.10 -0.72
C VAL A 71 -5.90 -8.03 0.25
N TRP A 72 -6.80 -8.39 1.16
CA TRP A 72 -7.25 -7.47 2.22
C TRP A 72 -6.11 -7.07 3.17
N MET A 73 -5.28 -8.01 3.62
CA MET A 73 -4.12 -7.72 4.45
C MET A 73 -3.13 -6.80 3.74
N ALA A 74 -2.86 -7.05 2.46
CA ALA A 74 -2.02 -6.21 1.62
C ALA A 74 -2.54 -4.76 1.54
N ILE A 75 -3.85 -4.59 1.33
CA ILE A 75 -4.49 -3.26 1.33
C ILE A 75 -4.45 -2.64 2.72
N GLY A 76 -4.79 -3.38 3.77
CA GLY A 76 -4.77 -2.90 5.14
C GLY A 76 -3.40 -2.36 5.54
N TYR A 77 -2.34 -3.10 5.20
CA TYR A 77 -0.97 -2.67 5.48
C TYR A 77 -0.60 -1.37 4.75
N LEU A 78 -1.05 -1.17 3.51
CA LEU A 78 -0.84 0.09 2.77
C LEU A 78 -1.43 1.29 3.53
N LEU A 79 -2.56 1.10 4.22
CA LEU A 79 -3.30 2.17 4.89
C LEU A 79 -2.75 2.53 6.29
N ILE A 80 -1.86 1.71 6.86
CA ILE A 80 -1.30 1.90 8.20
C ILE A 80 -0.16 2.93 8.18
N TYR A 81 -0.19 3.83 9.17
CA TYR A 81 0.85 4.78 9.48
C TYR A 81 1.16 4.77 11.00
N PRO A 82 2.43 4.95 11.41
CA PRO A 82 3.61 4.90 10.54
C PRO A 82 3.78 3.49 9.95
N ALA A 83 4.31 3.41 8.73
CA ALA A 83 4.58 2.12 8.11
C ALA A 83 5.70 1.41 8.89
N ARG A 84 5.39 0.27 9.53
CA ARG A 84 6.33 -0.51 10.35
C ARG A 84 7.22 -1.40 9.49
N GLY A 85 8.16 -0.78 8.80
CA GLY A 85 9.08 -1.45 7.89
C GLY A 85 8.58 -1.57 6.45
N LYS A 86 9.43 -2.17 5.61
CA LYS A 86 9.22 -2.27 4.17
C LYS A 86 8.52 -3.58 3.83
N PHE A 87 7.56 -3.52 2.92
CA PHE A 87 6.80 -4.69 2.49
C PHE A 87 6.69 -4.72 0.96
N PHE A 88 6.61 -5.93 0.42
CA PHE A 88 6.49 -6.18 -1.01
C PHE A 88 5.32 -7.11 -1.28
N ILE A 89 4.44 -6.70 -2.19
CA ILE A 89 3.33 -7.53 -2.64
C ILE A 89 3.64 -8.02 -4.05
N PHE A 90 3.90 -9.31 -4.18
CA PHE A 90 4.11 -9.95 -5.48
C PHE A 90 2.83 -10.63 -5.96
N MET A 91 2.26 -10.11 -7.04
CA MET A 91 1.08 -10.68 -7.68
C MET A 91 1.46 -11.46 -8.93
N LYS A 92 1.49 -12.80 -8.82
CA LYS A 92 1.67 -13.69 -9.98
C LYS A 92 0.32 -14.16 -10.50
N GLY A 93 0.11 -14.04 -11.80
CA GLY A 93 -1.08 -14.58 -12.46
C GLY A 93 -1.01 -14.37 -13.97
N ILE A 94 -1.85 -15.08 -14.72
CA ILE A 94 -1.95 -14.92 -16.17
C ILE A 94 -2.33 -13.50 -16.59
N GLY A 95 -2.17 -13.19 -17.88
CA GLY A 95 -2.68 -11.94 -18.45
C GLY A 95 -4.18 -11.78 -18.17
N ASN A 96 -4.64 -10.54 -18.04
CA ASN A 96 -6.05 -10.22 -17.77
C ASN A 96 -6.63 -10.77 -16.44
N SER A 97 -5.78 -11.10 -15.45
CA SER A 97 -6.24 -11.61 -14.14
C SER A 97 -6.73 -10.52 -13.16
N GLY A 98 -6.95 -9.29 -13.62
CA GLY A 98 -7.41 -8.18 -12.77
C GLY A 98 -6.34 -7.46 -11.94
N LYS A 99 -5.06 -7.83 -12.00
CA LYS A 99 -3.97 -7.16 -11.26
C LYS A 99 -3.86 -5.65 -11.54
N SER A 100 -3.96 -5.26 -12.81
CA SER A 100 -3.91 -3.84 -13.21
C SER A 100 -5.10 -3.04 -12.68
N VAL A 101 -6.24 -3.70 -12.47
CA VAL A 101 -7.42 -3.08 -11.85
C VAL A 101 -7.14 -2.82 -10.37
N LEU A 102 -6.61 -3.79 -9.61
CA LEU A 102 -6.21 -3.58 -8.21
C LEU A 102 -5.14 -2.49 -8.08
N GLY A 103 -4.10 -2.55 -8.93
CA GLY A 103 -3.06 -1.52 -8.94
C GLY A 103 -3.62 -0.13 -9.26
N SER A 104 -4.57 0.00 -10.17
CA SER A 104 -5.26 1.27 -10.47
C SER A 104 -6.13 1.74 -9.31
N PHE A 105 -6.83 0.82 -8.63
CA PHE A 105 -7.62 1.10 -7.44
C PHE A 105 -6.75 1.66 -6.31
N ILE A 106 -5.67 0.96 -5.93
CA ILE A 106 -4.76 1.40 -4.87
C ILE A 106 -4.13 2.76 -5.22
N ARG A 107 -3.71 2.96 -6.48
CA ARG A 107 -3.17 4.27 -6.92
C ARG A 107 -4.16 5.43 -6.74
N ARG A 108 -5.46 5.19 -6.78
CA ARG A 108 -6.46 6.24 -6.59
C ARG A 108 -6.67 6.60 -5.12
N LEU A 109 -6.27 5.73 -4.20
CA LEU A 109 -6.34 5.98 -2.77
C LEU A 109 -5.32 7.03 -2.30
N TYR A 110 -4.30 7.37 -3.08
CA TYR A 110 -3.25 8.29 -2.65
C TYR A 110 -3.09 9.52 -3.57
N PRO A 111 -2.51 10.63 -3.06
CA PRO A 111 -1.95 11.72 -3.85
C PRO A 111 -0.99 11.19 -4.91
N LYS A 112 -1.03 11.78 -6.12
CA LYS A 112 -0.20 11.32 -7.24
C LYS A 112 1.29 11.45 -6.92
N GLU A 113 1.61 12.47 -6.13
CA GLU A 113 2.94 12.85 -5.68
C GLU A 113 3.53 11.84 -4.69
N SER A 114 2.66 11.06 -4.04
CA SER A 114 3.04 10.01 -3.08
C SER A 114 3.10 8.61 -3.72
N ILE A 115 2.96 8.53 -5.05
CA ILE A 115 3.02 7.29 -5.82
C ILE A 115 4.18 7.37 -6.81
N SER A 116 4.96 6.29 -6.90
CA SER A 116 5.97 6.11 -7.94
C SER A 116 5.67 4.86 -8.78
N SER A 117 6.31 4.74 -9.95
CA SER A 117 6.18 3.56 -10.83
C SER A 117 7.54 3.19 -11.43
N ILE A 118 8.54 3.14 -10.56
CA ILE A 118 9.91 2.79 -10.90
C ILE A 118 10.00 1.28 -11.03
N ARG A 119 10.53 0.84 -12.16
CA ARG A 119 10.81 -0.56 -12.39
C ARG A 119 11.94 -1.01 -11.47
N LEU A 120 11.87 -2.23 -10.94
CA LEU A 120 12.88 -2.78 -10.04
C LEU A 120 14.30 -2.73 -10.63
N LYS A 121 14.42 -2.96 -11.95
CA LYS A 121 15.68 -2.84 -12.70
C LYS A 121 16.27 -1.43 -12.71
N GLN A 122 15.45 -0.39 -12.60
CA GLN A 122 15.85 1.01 -12.65
C GLN A 122 16.21 1.58 -11.27
N MET A 123 15.86 0.89 -10.18
CA MET A 123 16.25 1.28 -8.82
C MET A 123 17.77 1.21 -8.58
N LYS A 124 18.53 0.60 -9.51
CA LYS A 124 20.00 0.58 -9.53
C LYS A 124 20.62 1.95 -9.84
N ASN A 125 19.89 2.86 -10.47
CA ASN A 125 20.43 4.15 -10.89
C ASN A 125 20.05 5.25 -9.88
N GLU A 126 20.97 6.17 -9.58
CA GLU A 126 20.74 7.27 -8.62
C GLU A 126 19.51 8.13 -8.97
N PHE A 127 19.23 8.32 -10.26
CA PHE A 127 18.02 9.01 -10.76
C PHE A 127 16.71 8.28 -10.46
N GLY A 128 16.73 6.96 -10.23
CA GLY A 128 15.57 6.21 -9.77
C GLY A 128 15.22 6.56 -8.33
N MET A 129 16.24 6.74 -7.47
CA MET A 129 16.02 6.96 -6.04
C MET A 129 15.35 8.31 -5.73
N SER A 130 15.60 9.36 -6.54
CA SER A 130 14.97 10.68 -6.32
C SER A 130 13.45 10.64 -6.45
N SER A 131 12.91 9.76 -7.30
CA SER A 131 11.47 9.57 -7.49
C SER A 131 10.81 8.76 -6.36
N LEU A 132 11.61 8.09 -5.51
CA LEU A 132 11.13 7.37 -4.31
C LEU A 132 11.07 8.26 -3.08
N ALA A 133 11.84 9.35 -3.05
CA ALA A 133 12.02 10.17 -1.84
C ALA A 133 10.71 10.67 -1.20
N ASN A 134 9.68 10.90 -2.01
CA ASN A 134 8.36 11.34 -1.56
C ASN A 134 7.26 10.29 -1.75
N ALA A 135 7.59 9.13 -2.31
CA ALA A 135 6.62 8.10 -2.61
C ALA A 135 6.42 7.16 -1.43
N VAL A 136 5.16 6.95 -1.02
CA VAL A 136 4.80 5.94 -0.03
C VAL A 136 4.60 4.56 -0.66
N ILE A 137 4.28 4.52 -1.96
CA ILE A 137 4.06 3.28 -2.70
C ILE A 137 4.76 3.37 -4.07
N ASN A 138 5.52 2.32 -4.41
CA ASN A 138 6.04 2.11 -5.74
C ASN A 138 5.32 0.96 -6.44
N PHE A 139 4.92 1.17 -7.70
CA PHE A 139 4.31 0.14 -8.53
C PHE A 139 5.21 -0.31 -9.68
N ASP A 140 5.58 -1.59 -9.70
CA ASP A 140 6.16 -2.25 -10.87
C ASP A 140 5.17 -3.27 -11.43
N MET A 141 4.50 -2.91 -12.53
CA MET A 141 3.52 -3.78 -13.20
C MET A 141 4.13 -4.62 -14.33
N ASP A 142 5.38 -4.34 -14.71
CA ASP A 142 6.08 -4.94 -15.85
C ASP A 142 7.25 -5.81 -15.38
N MET A 143 7.06 -6.48 -14.25
CA MET A 143 8.12 -7.27 -13.64
C MET A 143 8.38 -8.54 -14.45
N PRO A 144 9.62 -8.81 -14.88
CA PRO A 144 9.93 -10.02 -15.63
C PRO A 144 9.79 -11.27 -14.75
N SER A 145 9.52 -12.42 -15.36
CA SER A 145 9.45 -13.72 -14.67
C SER A 145 10.81 -14.26 -14.24
N SER A 146 11.91 -13.57 -14.55
CA SER A 146 13.27 -13.91 -14.16
C SER A 146 13.53 -13.64 -12.68
N LYS A 147 14.60 -14.23 -12.12
CA LYS A 147 15.06 -13.91 -10.77
C LYS A 147 15.24 -12.39 -10.59
N ILE A 148 14.87 -11.91 -9.40
CA ILE A 148 15.17 -10.55 -8.97
C ILE A 148 16.68 -10.44 -8.79
N ASP A 149 17.23 -9.35 -9.30
CA ASP A 149 18.64 -9.03 -9.15
C ASP A 149 18.97 -8.66 -7.69
N GLU A 150 20.02 -9.25 -7.12
CA GLU A 150 20.40 -9.07 -5.71
C GLU A 150 20.72 -7.61 -5.36
N GLU A 151 21.33 -6.87 -6.27
CA GLU A 151 21.64 -5.46 -6.07
C GLU A 151 20.35 -4.63 -6.01
N ALA A 152 19.40 -4.90 -6.91
CA ALA A 152 18.08 -4.25 -6.87
C ALA A 152 17.32 -4.58 -5.57
N ALA A 153 17.38 -5.84 -5.11
CA ALA A 153 16.78 -6.26 -3.84
C ALA A 153 17.45 -5.63 -2.61
N SER A 154 18.76 -5.36 -2.64
CA SER A 154 19.47 -4.73 -1.52
C SER A 154 19.09 -3.26 -1.28
N ARG A 155 18.55 -2.58 -2.30
CA ARG A 155 18.12 -1.17 -2.25
C ARG A 155 16.66 -1.01 -1.86
N LEU A 156 15.93 -2.13 -1.81
CA LEU A 156 14.54 -2.18 -1.44
C LEU A 156 14.33 -1.95 0.03
#